data_AF-A0A3A9AS02-F1
#
_entry.id   AF-A0A3A9AS02-F1
#
_cell.length_a   1.000
_cell.length_b   1.000
_cell.length_c   1.000
_cell.angle_alpha   90.00
_cell.angle_beta   90.00
_cell.angle_gamma   90.00
#
_symmetry.space_group_name_H-M   'P 1'
#
loop_
_entity.id
_entity.type
_entity.pdbx_description
1 polymer ?
#
loop_
_entity_poly.entity_id
_entity_poly.type
_entity_poly.pdbx_seq_one_letter_code
_entity_poly.pdbx_strand_id
1 'polypeptide(L)'
;MFGWRSPKAQDTANGIDRLRGALDKTDAVVIGAGAGLSASAGFVYTGKRFERYFHDFAEKYHFRDMYSGGFHPYDTLEEYWAYWSRYIYINRYMDAPKPVYQKLYDLVKDKDYFVLTTNVDHCFQKAGFDKHRLFYTQGDYGLFQCSRPCHQKTYNNEAVIREMVEAQGCVIDTDGTLILPEGASPKMTVPSDLVPHCPKCGEPMSMNLRADHTFVEDEGWHKASERYAEFLRRHQNVKVLFLEAAVGFNTPSIVKYSFWRMTHEWKDAVYACLNYGEAYAPDEIKKKSICINGDIGEILYRLLNSQNITPEK
;
A
#
# COMPACT_ATOMS: atom_id res chain seq x y z
N MET A 1 -25.53 11.72 2.87
CA MET A 1 -24.45 12.27 3.71
C MET A 1 -24.27 11.27 4.85
N PHE A 2 -23.24 10.43 4.78
CA PHE A 2 -23.02 9.38 5.78
C PHE A 2 -22.76 10.03 7.15
N GLY A 3 -23.58 9.71 8.16
CA GLY A 3 -23.50 10.35 9.48
C GLY A 3 -22.16 10.08 10.19
N TRP A 4 -21.64 11.10 10.88
CA TRP A 4 -20.38 11.02 11.64
C TRP A 4 -20.64 10.37 13.01
N ARG A 5 -20.56 9.04 13.07
CA ARG A 5 -20.34 8.29 14.32
C ARG A 5 -19.02 7.56 14.18
N SER A 6 -18.20 7.50 15.24
CA SER A 6 -17.03 6.61 15.28
C SER A 6 -17.48 5.21 14.87
N PRO A 7 -17.01 4.67 13.73
CA PRO A 7 -17.46 3.39 13.26
C PRO A 7 -17.01 2.32 14.25
N LYS A 8 -17.94 1.70 14.97
CA LYS A 8 -17.62 0.49 15.74
C LYS A 8 -17.44 -0.65 14.74
N ALA A 9 -16.38 -1.44 14.91
CA ALA A 9 -16.19 -2.66 14.14
C ALA A 9 -17.43 -3.55 14.24
N GLN A 10 -17.83 -4.14 13.11
CA GLN A 10 -18.96 -5.05 12.99
C GLN A 10 -18.50 -6.32 12.30
N ASP A 11 -18.81 -7.45 12.89
CA ASP A 11 -18.64 -8.75 12.24
C ASP A 11 -19.94 -9.19 11.60
N THR A 12 -19.84 -9.57 10.33
CA THR A 12 -20.92 -10.25 9.62
C THR A 12 -20.96 -11.71 10.05
N ALA A 13 -22.12 -12.17 10.52
CA ALA A 13 -22.33 -13.59 10.83
C ALA A 13 -21.99 -14.46 9.61
N ASN A 14 -21.16 -15.50 9.82
CA ASN A 14 -20.60 -16.35 8.78
C ASN A 14 -19.88 -15.57 7.66
N GLY A 15 -19.19 -14.48 8.02
CA GLY A 15 -18.57 -13.55 7.07
C GLY A 15 -17.64 -14.20 6.05
N ILE A 16 -16.85 -15.19 6.48
CA ILE A 16 -15.95 -15.95 5.59
C ILE A 16 -16.73 -16.68 4.49
N ASP A 17 -17.78 -17.42 4.84
CA ASP A 17 -18.59 -18.17 3.88
C ASP A 17 -19.39 -17.25 2.97
N ARG A 18 -19.90 -16.13 3.52
CA ARG A 18 -20.59 -15.11 2.74
C ARG A 18 -19.66 -14.44 1.73
N LEU A 19 -18.42 -14.13 2.12
CA LEU A 19 -17.43 -13.55 1.22
C LEU A 19 -17.03 -14.54 0.12
N ARG A 20 -16.82 -15.81 0.47
CA ARG A 20 -16.58 -16.87 -0.52
C ARG A 20 -17.72 -16.95 -1.54
N GLY A 21 -18.96 -17.03 -1.06
CA GLY A 21 -20.13 -17.04 -1.93
C GLY A 21 -20.29 -15.77 -2.78
N ALA A 22 -19.83 -14.61 -2.30
CA ALA A 22 -19.80 -13.37 -3.10
C ALA A 22 -18.71 -13.42 -4.19
N LEU A 23 -17.52 -13.90 -3.87
CA LEU A 23 -16.42 -14.10 -4.83
C LEU A 23 -16.79 -15.10 -5.93
N ASP A 24 -17.54 -16.16 -5.60
CA ASP A 24 -17.99 -17.17 -6.57
C ASP A 24 -19.02 -16.59 -7.56
N LYS A 25 -19.89 -15.70 -7.09
CA LYS A 25 -21.05 -15.18 -7.85
C LYS A 25 -20.80 -13.88 -8.60
N THR A 26 -19.70 -13.18 -8.29
CA THR A 26 -19.39 -11.88 -8.89
C THR A 26 -18.78 -12.04 -10.28
N ASP A 27 -19.12 -11.12 -11.17
CA ASP A 27 -18.57 -11.07 -12.53
C ASP A 27 -17.21 -10.35 -12.52
N ALA A 28 -17.04 -9.36 -11.62
CA ALA A 28 -15.79 -8.63 -11.44
C ALA A 28 -15.48 -8.28 -9.98
N VAL A 29 -14.21 -7.99 -9.68
CA VAL A 29 -13.73 -7.57 -8.36
C VAL A 29 -12.97 -6.24 -8.46
N VAL A 30 -13.37 -5.24 -7.68
CA VAL A 30 -12.60 -4.01 -7.51
C VAL A 30 -11.96 -4.03 -6.13
N ILE A 31 -10.63 -4.11 -6.08
CA ILE A 31 -9.86 -4.21 -4.85
C ILE A 31 -9.39 -2.83 -4.46
N GLY A 32 -9.70 -2.42 -3.24
CA GLY A 32 -9.26 -1.17 -2.64
C GLY A 32 -8.33 -1.47 -1.48
N ALA A 33 -7.04 -1.15 -1.59
CA ALA A 33 -6.04 -1.60 -0.61
C ALA A 33 -5.29 -0.45 0.05
N GLY A 34 -5.11 -0.56 1.38
CA GLY A 34 -4.41 0.43 2.21
C GLY A 34 -3.29 -0.18 3.05
N ALA A 35 -2.70 0.65 3.92
CA ALA A 35 -1.46 0.31 4.62
C ALA A 35 -1.58 -0.90 5.56
N GLY A 36 -2.80 -1.21 6.03
CA GLY A 36 -3.05 -2.39 6.85
C GLY A 36 -2.76 -3.71 6.12
N LEU A 37 -2.86 -3.74 4.78
CA LEU A 37 -2.51 -4.91 3.98
C LEU A 37 -0.99 -5.18 4.05
N SER A 38 -0.18 -4.14 3.90
CA SER A 38 1.28 -4.22 4.01
C SER A 38 1.73 -4.48 5.46
N ALA A 39 1.05 -3.90 6.45
CA ALA A 39 1.31 -4.20 7.85
C ALA A 39 1.07 -5.68 8.17
N SER A 40 -0.03 -6.25 7.68
CA SER A 40 -0.31 -7.69 7.79
C SER A 40 0.75 -8.55 7.10
N ALA A 41 1.31 -8.07 5.98
CA ALA A 41 2.42 -8.70 5.26
C ALA A 41 3.78 -8.62 5.97
N GLY A 42 3.87 -7.86 7.08
CA GLY A 42 5.10 -7.69 7.86
C GLY A 42 5.81 -6.34 7.68
N PHE A 43 5.30 -5.46 6.81
CA PHE A 43 5.77 -4.08 6.66
C PHE A 43 5.15 -3.16 7.70
N VAL A 44 5.37 -3.50 8.97
CA VAL A 44 5.00 -2.63 10.09
C VAL A 44 5.94 -1.43 10.19
N TYR A 45 5.40 -0.30 10.63
CA TYR A 45 6.08 1.00 10.70
C TYR A 45 6.63 1.29 12.10
N THR A 46 6.39 0.39 13.06
CA THR A 46 6.71 0.56 14.49
C THR A 46 7.41 -0.68 15.05
N GLY A 47 7.86 -0.58 16.31
CA GLY A 47 8.42 -1.70 17.08
C GLY A 47 9.72 -2.26 16.50
N LYS A 48 9.93 -3.57 16.63
CA LYS A 48 11.21 -4.22 16.29
C LYS A 48 11.72 -3.94 14.88
N ARG A 49 10.84 -3.78 13.88
CA ARG A 49 11.25 -3.46 12.51
C ARG A 49 11.77 -2.03 12.41
N PHE A 50 11.11 -1.08 13.08
CA PHE A 50 11.56 0.30 13.17
C PHE A 50 12.88 0.40 13.95
N GLU A 51 12.94 -0.20 15.14
CA GLU A 51 14.13 -0.25 15.99
C GLU A 51 15.32 -0.85 15.23
N ARG A 52 15.12 -1.97 14.51
CA ARG A 52 16.19 -2.62 13.76
C ARG A 52 16.84 -1.72 12.72
N TYR A 53 16.08 -0.91 11.98
CA TYR A 53 16.59 -0.17 10.83
C TYR A 53 16.89 1.31 11.10
N PHE A 54 16.37 1.86 12.20
CA PHE A 54 16.40 3.29 12.49
C PHE A 54 16.68 3.61 13.96
N HIS A 55 17.30 2.71 14.73
CA HIS A 55 17.66 3.00 16.14
C HIS A 55 18.51 4.26 16.28
N ASP A 56 19.47 4.45 15.37
CA ASP A 56 20.35 5.61 15.25
C ASP A 56 19.55 6.93 15.14
N PHE A 57 18.55 6.97 14.26
CA PHE A 57 17.70 8.14 14.12
C PHE A 57 16.69 8.28 15.27
N ALA A 58 16.17 7.17 15.80
CA ALA A 58 15.26 7.18 16.94
C ALA A 58 15.94 7.73 18.20
N GLU A 59 17.20 7.38 18.43
CA GLU A 59 18.02 7.89 19.53
C GLU A 59 18.30 9.38 19.38
N LYS A 60 18.66 9.85 18.17
CA LYS A 60 18.95 11.26 17.90
C LYS A 60 17.71 12.17 17.93
N TYR A 61 16.60 11.73 17.35
CA TYR A 61 15.42 12.57 17.08
C TYR A 61 14.16 12.20 17.88
N HIS A 62 14.21 11.12 18.65
CA HIS A 62 13.17 10.70 19.58
C HIS A 62 11.80 10.37 18.97
N PHE A 63 11.70 10.20 17.65
CA PHE A 63 10.50 9.64 17.03
C PHE A 63 10.44 8.13 17.22
N ARG A 64 9.22 7.58 17.24
CA ARG A 64 8.94 6.19 17.68
C ARG A 64 8.48 5.27 16.54
N ASP A 65 8.45 5.79 15.33
CA ASP A 65 7.92 5.09 14.17
C ASP A 65 8.50 5.65 12.86
N MET A 66 8.45 4.84 11.82
CA MET A 66 8.96 5.19 10.48
C MET A 66 8.19 6.35 9.84
N TYR A 67 6.89 6.47 10.10
CA TYR A 67 6.08 7.51 9.48
C TYR A 67 6.52 8.88 9.99
N SER A 68 6.63 9.05 11.31
CA SER A 68 7.10 10.27 11.95
C SER A 68 8.50 10.68 11.50
N GLY A 69 9.42 9.72 11.32
CA GLY A 69 10.76 10.00 10.81
C GLY A 69 10.76 10.52 9.36
N GLY A 70 9.87 10.00 8.50
CA GLY A 70 9.73 10.47 7.11
C GLY A 70 9.29 11.94 6.98
N PHE A 71 8.61 12.48 8.00
CA PHE A 71 8.17 13.88 8.07
C PHE A 71 9.05 14.75 8.98
N HIS A 72 10.15 14.23 9.50
CA HIS A 72 11.07 15.00 10.32
C HIS A 72 11.82 16.07 9.48
N PRO A 73 11.95 17.32 9.94
CA PRO A 73 12.66 18.38 9.23
C PRO A 73 14.18 18.27 9.45
N TYR A 74 14.84 17.34 8.76
CA TYR A 74 16.29 17.18 8.82
C TYR A 74 17.05 18.44 8.39
N ASP A 75 18.21 18.69 9.01
CA ASP A 75 19.00 19.91 8.79
C ASP A 75 19.67 19.95 7.41
N THR A 76 19.97 18.77 6.83
CA THR A 76 20.69 18.63 5.56
C THR A 76 20.03 17.62 4.63
N LEU A 77 20.26 17.77 3.32
CA LEU A 77 19.75 16.81 2.33
C LEU A 77 20.47 15.46 2.44
N GLU A 78 21.74 15.46 2.84
CA GLU A 78 22.54 14.28 3.09
C GLU A 78 21.94 13.40 4.19
N GLU A 79 21.45 14.02 5.27
CA GLU A 79 20.79 13.31 6.36
C GLU A 79 19.36 12.89 6.00
N TYR A 80 18.62 13.77 5.33
CA TYR A 80 17.31 13.44 4.77
C TYR A 80 17.35 12.20 3.87
N TRP A 81 18.33 12.15 2.95
CA TRP A 81 18.49 11.02 2.04
C TRP A 81 19.10 9.78 2.71
N ALA A 82 19.86 9.91 3.79
CA ALA A 82 20.26 8.75 4.60
C ALA A 82 19.05 8.05 5.24
N TYR A 83 18.12 8.84 5.80
CA TYR A 83 16.87 8.29 6.30
C TYR A 83 16.03 7.67 5.18
N TRP A 84 15.76 8.44 4.12
CA TRP A 84 14.86 8.02 3.06
C TRP A 84 15.39 6.88 2.21
N SER A 85 16.70 6.77 1.99
CA SER A 85 17.28 5.64 1.26
C SER A 85 17.05 4.31 1.98
N ARG A 86 17.30 4.23 3.29
CA ARG A 86 16.99 3.03 4.08
C ARG A 86 15.49 2.77 4.12
N TYR A 87 14.69 3.83 4.28
CA TYR A 87 13.23 3.72 4.29
C TYR A 87 12.71 3.12 2.98
N ILE A 88 13.13 3.67 1.85
CA ILE A 88 12.74 3.20 0.53
C ILE A 88 13.21 1.76 0.37
N TYR A 89 14.48 1.48 0.66
CA TYR A 89 15.03 0.14 0.47
C TYR A 89 14.20 -0.94 1.17
N ILE A 90 13.93 -0.78 2.46
CA ILE A 90 13.23 -1.80 3.24
C ILE A 90 11.73 -1.92 2.92
N ASN A 91 11.10 -0.87 2.38
CA ASN A 91 9.66 -0.83 2.08
C ASN A 91 9.35 -1.01 0.59
N ARG A 92 10.33 -0.90 -0.31
CA ARG A 92 10.14 -0.95 -1.77
C ARG A 92 10.90 -2.07 -2.44
N TYR A 93 12.13 -2.33 -2.00
CA TYR A 93 13.06 -3.23 -2.68
C TYR A 93 13.17 -4.58 -1.96
N MET A 94 13.04 -4.63 -0.64
CA MET A 94 12.88 -5.89 0.09
C MET A 94 11.51 -6.54 -0.16
N ASP A 95 11.45 -7.86 -0.07
CA ASP A 95 10.20 -8.61 -0.15
C ASP A 95 9.44 -8.61 1.17
N ALA A 96 8.11 -8.69 1.07
CA ALA A 96 7.26 -8.77 2.23
C ALA A 96 7.51 -10.09 3.00
N PRO A 97 7.74 -10.06 4.32
CA PRO A 97 8.04 -11.27 5.10
C PRO A 97 6.96 -12.36 5.07
N LYS A 98 5.72 -12.00 4.75
CA LYS A 98 4.57 -12.92 4.71
C LYS A 98 3.88 -12.85 3.35
N PRO A 99 3.34 -13.97 2.82
CA PRO A 99 2.77 -14.07 1.47
C PRO A 99 1.33 -13.51 1.39
N VAL A 100 1.02 -12.40 2.08
CA VAL A 100 -0.34 -11.84 2.14
C VAL A 100 -0.81 -11.36 0.77
N TYR A 101 0.05 -10.66 0.02
CA TYR A 101 -0.25 -10.23 -1.34
C TYR A 101 -0.40 -11.40 -2.31
N GLN A 102 0.44 -12.44 -2.17
CA GLN A 102 0.31 -13.67 -2.97
C GLN A 102 -1.02 -14.38 -2.71
N LYS A 103 -1.43 -14.49 -1.44
CA LYS A 103 -2.76 -15.05 -1.09
C LYS A 103 -3.91 -14.24 -1.68
N LEU A 104 -3.81 -12.90 -1.65
CA LEU A 104 -4.80 -12.04 -2.29
C LEU A 104 -4.82 -12.25 -3.80
N TYR A 105 -3.65 -12.39 -4.44
CA TYR A 105 -3.54 -12.70 -5.87
C TYR A 105 -4.18 -14.04 -6.20
N ASP A 106 -3.86 -15.10 -5.47
CA ASP A 106 -4.41 -16.44 -5.68
C ASP A 106 -5.94 -16.49 -5.54
N LEU A 107 -6.51 -15.60 -4.71
CA LEU A 107 -7.95 -15.48 -4.53
C LEU A 107 -8.66 -14.85 -5.75
N VAL A 108 -7.97 -14.02 -6.53
CA VAL A 108 -8.60 -13.16 -7.55
C VAL A 108 -8.01 -13.31 -8.96
N LYS A 109 -6.90 -14.03 -9.14
CA LYS A 109 -6.15 -14.11 -10.41
C LYS A 109 -7.00 -14.59 -11.60
N ASP A 110 -7.99 -15.45 -11.34
CA ASP A 110 -8.89 -16.00 -12.36
C ASP A 110 -10.18 -15.19 -12.53
N LYS A 111 -10.28 -14.01 -11.91
CA LYS A 111 -11.41 -13.08 -12.02
C LYS A 111 -11.07 -11.90 -12.93
N ASP A 112 -12.09 -11.23 -13.45
CA ASP A 112 -11.86 -9.87 -13.96
C ASP A 112 -11.73 -8.92 -12.77
N TYR A 113 -10.56 -8.30 -12.61
CA TYR A 113 -10.25 -7.50 -11.44
C TYR A 113 -9.50 -6.22 -11.77
N PHE A 114 -9.63 -5.26 -10.87
CA PHE A 114 -8.81 -4.05 -10.87
C PHE A 114 -8.44 -3.66 -9.44
N VAL A 115 -7.20 -3.21 -9.24
CA VAL A 115 -6.67 -2.76 -7.95
C VAL A 115 -6.54 -1.25 -7.93
N LEU A 116 -7.18 -0.63 -6.95
CA LEU A 116 -6.98 0.75 -6.53
C LEU A 116 -6.24 0.72 -5.18
N THR A 117 -5.06 1.34 -5.10
CA THR A 117 -4.31 1.34 -3.84
C THR A 117 -3.77 2.72 -3.48
N THR A 118 -3.68 2.95 -2.17
CA THR A 118 -2.95 4.06 -1.57
C THR A 118 -1.55 3.66 -1.11
N ASN A 119 -1.19 2.38 -1.21
CA ASN A 119 0.15 1.91 -0.88
C ASN A 119 1.11 2.24 -2.01
N VAL A 120 2.37 2.40 -1.65
CA VAL A 120 3.45 2.86 -2.54
C VAL A 120 4.68 1.93 -2.45
N ASP A 121 4.50 0.73 -1.87
CA ASP A 121 5.54 -0.27 -1.57
C ASP A 121 5.80 -1.28 -2.71
N HIS A 122 4.98 -1.27 -3.77
CA HIS A 122 5.12 -2.14 -4.94
C HIS A 122 4.85 -3.65 -4.69
N CYS A 123 4.20 -4.00 -3.57
CA CYS A 123 3.93 -5.40 -3.22
C CYS A 123 2.97 -6.10 -4.20
N PHE A 124 2.02 -5.39 -4.80
CA PHE A 124 1.10 -5.97 -5.78
C PHE A 124 1.86 -6.53 -7.00
N GLN A 125 2.75 -5.73 -7.57
CA GLN A 125 3.53 -6.12 -8.74
C GLN A 125 4.47 -7.29 -8.39
N LYS A 126 5.11 -7.25 -7.22
CA LYS A 126 5.95 -8.35 -6.72
C LYS A 126 5.19 -9.68 -6.55
N ALA A 127 3.91 -9.61 -6.20
CA ALA A 127 3.03 -10.78 -6.08
C ALA A 127 2.42 -11.25 -7.41
N GLY A 128 2.75 -10.61 -8.54
CA GLY A 128 2.30 -11.04 -9.87
C GLY A 128 1.03 -10.35 -10.39
N PHE A 129 0.50 -9.33 -9.70
CA PHE A 129 -0.61 -8.54 -10.25
C PHE A 129 -0.16 -7.80 -11.52
N ASP A 130 -1.00 -7.85 -12.55
CA ASP A 130 -0.76 -7.13 -13.80
C ASP A 130 -0.77 -5.61 -13.55
N LYS A 131 0.33 -4.94 -13.94
CA LYS A 131 0.48 -3.48 -13.85
C LYS A 131 -0.63 -2.72 -14.59
N HIS A 132 -1.21 -3.29 -15.65
CA HIS A 132 -2.33 -2.68 -16.37
C HIS A 132 -3.64 -2.73 -15.57
N ARG A 133 -3.75 -3.59 -14.55
CA ARG A 133 -4.89 -3.72 -13.64
C ARG A 133 -4.67 -3.03 -12.29
N LEU A 134 -3.73 -2.10 -12.20
CA LEU A 134 -3.34 -1.42 -10.96
C LEU A 134 -3.33 0.10 -11.14
N PHE A 135 -3.86 0.79 -10.13
CA PHE A 135 -3.75 2.24 -9.97
C PHE A 135 -3.24 2.61 -8.57
N TYR A 136 -1.99 3.09 -8.51
CA TYR A 136 -1.30 3.57 -7.32
C TYR A 136 -1.48 5.09 -7.17
N THR A 137 -2.50 5.49 -6.43
CA THR A 137 -2.96 6.90 -6.40
C THR A 137 -2.03 7.87 -5.69
N GLN A 138 -1.21 7.35 -4.76
CA GLN A 138 -0.36 8.12 -3.85
C GLN A 138 1.12 8.13 -4.22
N GLY A 139 1.50 7.51 -5.35
CA GLY A 139 2.87 7.45 -5.83
C GLY A 139 3.50 6.05 -5.71
N ASP A 140 4.83 5.99 -5.71
CA ASP A 140 5.63 4.76 -5.64
C ASP A 140 6.99 5.10 -5.01
N TYR A 141 7.38 4.39 -3.95
CA TYR A 141 8.69 4.60 -3.29
C TYR A 141 9.88 4.35 -4.23
N GLY A 142 9.68 3.63 -5.33
CA GLY A 142 10.71 3.36 -6.35
C GLY A 142 10.93 4.52 -7.34
N LEU A 143 10.19 5.62 -7.17
CA LEU A 143 10.21 6.77 -8.07
C LEU A 143 10.62 8.06 -7.33
N PHE A 144 11.47 8.84 -7.97
CA PHE A 144 11.74 10.23 -7.66
C PHE A 144 10.87 11.16 -8.51
N GLN A 145 10.65 12.36 -7.99
CA GLN A 145 10.09 13.50 -8.69
C GLN A 145 10.91 14.76 -8.38
N CYS A 146 10.78 15.80 -9.19
CA CYS A 146 11.39 17.08 -8.86
C CYS A 146 10.69 17.70 -7.64
N SER A 147 11.43 18.22 -6.66
CA SER A 147 10.85 18.86 -5.46
C SER A 147 10.05 20.11 -5.80
N ARG A 148 10.46 20.84 -6.84
CA ARG A 148 9.67 21.87 -7.51
C ARG A 148 9.18 21.28 -8.82
N PRO A 149 7.93 20.82 -8.97
CA PRO A 149 7.48 20.00 -10.10
C PRO A 149 7.47 20.79 -11.43
N CYS A 150 8.66 21.08 -11.96
CA CYS A 150 8.89 21.91 -13.15
C CYS A 150 8.47 21.21 -14.43
N HIS A 151 8.26 19.89 -14.39
CA HIS A 151 7.70 19.08 -15.45
C HIS A 151 7.03 17.82 -14.85
N GLN A 152 6.06 17.25 -15.58
CA GLN A 152 5.30 16.07 -15.13
C GLN A 152 6.02 14.76 -15.51
N LYS A 153 7.11 14.42 -14.80
CA LYS A 153 7.86 13.17 -15.02
C LYS A 153 8.47 12.64 -13.73
N THR A 154 8.41 11.33 -13.57
CA THR A 154 9.09 10.58 -12.50
C THR A 154 10.36 9.87 -13.01
N TYR A 155 11.20 9.44 -12.08
CA TYR A 155 12.50 8.82 -12.37
C TYR A 155 12.71 7.60 -11.47
N ASN A 156 13.12 6.45 -12.03
CA ASN A 156 13.48 5.28 -11.22
C ASN A 156 14.65 5.61 -10.28
N ASN A 157 14.56 5.14 -9.04
CA ASN A 157 15.56 5.46 -8.02
C ASN A 157 16.42 4.28 -7.56
N GLU A 158 16.16 3.05 -8.01
CA GLU A 158 16.76 1.84 -7.44
C GLU A 158 18.29 1.89 -7.30
N ALA A 159 18.99 2.23 -8.39
CA ALA A 159 20.45 2.29 -8.39
C ALA A 159 20.99 3.27 -7.34
N VAL A 160 20.45 4.49 -7.32
CA VAL A 160 20.86 5.55 -6.37
C VAL A 160 20.56 5.14 -4.93
N ILE A 161 19.40 4.52 -4.69
CA ILE A 161 19.02 4.08 -3.34
C ILE A 161 19.95 2.96 -2.83
N ARG A 162 20.36 2.03 -3.71
CA ARG A 162 21.34 0.99 -3.37
C ARG A 162 22.69 1.60 -3.01
N GLU A 163 23.20 2.52 -3.83
CA GLU A 163 24.45 3.23 -3.55
C GLU A 163 24.40 4.01 -2.23
N MET A 164 23.27 4.67 -1.94
CA MET A 164 23.08 5.41 -0.68
C MET A 164 23.11 4.51 0.55
N VAL A 165 22.45 3.34 0.54
CA VAL A 165 22.46 2.46 1.71
C VAL A 165 23.83 1.81 1.93
N GLU A 166 24.54 1.48 0.85
CA GLU A 166 25.92 0.98 0.91
C GLU A 166 26.89 2.06 1.42
N ALA A 167 26.75 3.31 0.97
CA ALA A 167 27.58 4.43 1.44
C ALA A 167 27.40 4.73 2.94
N GLN A 168 26.25 4.36 3.51
CA GLN A 168 25.99 4.42 4.95
C GLN A 168 26.64 3.28 5.75
N GLY A 169 27.24 2.30 5.06
CA GLY A 169 27.86 1.12 5.65
C GLY A 169 26.95 -0.10 5.77
N CYS A 170 25.77 -0.09 5.13
CA CYS A 170 24.90 -1.26 5.07
C CYS A 170 25.40 -2.23 3.99
N VAL A 171 25.03 -3.51 4.12
CA VAL A 171 25.27 -4.56 3.12
C VAL A 171 23.93 -5.07 2.63
N ILE A 172 23.81 -5.27 1.31
CA ILE A 172 22.66 -5.95 0.70
C ILE A 172 23.04 -7.41 0.51
N ASP A 173 22.32 -8.31 1.17
CA ASP A 173 22.53 -9.75 1.03
C ASP A 173 22.02 -10.27 -0.33
N THR A 174 22.42 -11.49 -0.68
CA THR A 174 22.03 -12.22 -1.88
C THR A 174 20.52 -12.40 -2.03
N ASP A 175 19.77 -12.45 -0.93
CA ASP A 175 18.31 -12.52 -0.92
C ASP A 175 17.63 -11.13 -0.95
N GLY A 176 18.42 -10.06 -1.05
CA GLY A 176 17.96 -8.67 -1.06
C GLY A 176 17.76 -8.05 0.32
N THR A 177 18.01 -8.79 1.41
CA THR A 177 17.89 -8.27 2.78
C THR A 177 18.93 -7.18 3.07
N LEU A 178 18.48 -6.09 3.69
CA LEU A 178 19.38 -5.04 4.19
C LEU A 178 19.98 -5.45 5.55
N ILE A 179 21.30 -5.53 5.60
CA ILE A 179 22.08 -5.82 6.80
C ILE A 179 22.76 -4.52 7.25
N LEU A 180 22.51 -4.11 8.50
CA LEU A 180 23.21 -2.98 9.11
C LEU A 180 24.62 -3.40 9.54
N PRO A 181 25.60 -2.46 9.61
CA PRO A 181 26.96 -2.78 10.05
C PRO A 181 26.99 -3.40 11.44
N GLU A 182 27.77 -4.48 11.60
CA GLU A 182 27.92 -5.16 12.89
C GLU A 182 28.84 -4.33 13.82
N GLY A 183 28.41 -4.14 15.07
CA GLY A 183 29.21 -3.44 16.10
C GLY A 183 29.33 -1.92 15.92
N ALA A 184 28.64 -1.32 14.93
CA ALA A 184 28.60 0.12 14.72
C ALA A 184 27.21 0.57 14.23
N SER A 185 26.84 1.82 14.47
CA SER A 185 25.64 2.40 13.84
C SER A 185 25.91 2.75 12.38
N PRO A 186 24.91 2.62 11.48
CA PRO A 186 25.00 3.18 10.13
C PRO A 186 25.34 4.67 10.18
N LYS A 187 26.00 5.17 9.14
CA LYS A 187 26.13 6.62 9.00
C LYS A 187 24.74 7.22 8.77
N MET A 188 24.45 8.31 9.47
CA MET A 188 23.20 9.05 9.32
C MET A 188 23.27 10.10 8.18
N THR A 189 24.22 9.97 7.26
CA THR A 189 24.40 10.88 6.12
C THR A 189 24.83 10.09 4.89
N VAL A 190 24.41 10.54 3.71
CA VAL A 190 24.95 10.09 2.42
C VAL A 190 25.97 11.10 1.87
N PRO A 191 26.92 10.68 1.02
CA PRO A 191 27.76 11.61 0.26
C PRO A 191 26.93 12.63 -0.55
N SER A 192 27.37 13.89 -0.61
CA SER A 192 26.63 14.98 -1.26
C SER A 192 26.43 14.76 -2.77
N ASP A 193 27.33 14.04 -3.43
CA ASP A 193 27.24 13.67 -4.84
C ASP A 193 26.15 12.62 -5.12
N LEU A 194 25.71 11.87 -4.11
CA LEU A 194 24.56 10.97 -4.21
C LEU A 194 23.22 11.69 -4.04
N VAL A 195 23.19 12.93 -3.53
CA VAL A 195 21.93 13.68 -3.39
C VAL A 195 21.32 13.91 -4.78
N PRO A 196 20.13 13.36 -5.08
CA PRO A 196 19.58 13.40 -6.42
C PRO A 196 19.07 14.80 -6.77
N HIS A 197 19.40 15.26 -7.97
CA HIS A 197 18.95 16.56 -8.50
C HIS A 197 18.19 16.39 -9.82
N CYS A 198 17.24 17.27 -10.05
CA CYS A 198 16.42 17.29 -11.25
C CYS A 198 17.28 17.59 -12.48
N PRO A 199 17.25 16.73 -13.53
CA PRO A 199 18.04 16.94 -14.74
C PRO A 199 17.51 18.10 -15.61
N LYS A 200 16.41 18.75 -15.22
CA LYS A 200 15.80 19.87 -15.97
C LYS A 200 16.07 21.23 -15.34
N CYS A 201 15.94 21.36 -14.02
CA CYS A 201 16.09 22.64 -13.33
C CYS A 201 17.21 22.66 -12.28
N GLY A 202 17.85 21.53 -12.00
CA GLY A 202 18.92 21.43 -11.00
C GLY A 202 18.44 21.46 -9.55
N GLU A 203 17.14 21.61 -9.27
CA GLU A 203 16.59 21.52 -7.91
C GLU A 203 16.71 20.10 -7.35
N PRO A 204 16.82 19.92 -6.02
CA PRO A 204 16.79 18.59 -5.41
C PRO A 204 15.58 17.77 -5.85
N MET A 205 15.74 16.47 -6.01
CA MET A 205 14.61 15.55 -6.14
C MET A 205 13.93 15.36 -4.78
N SER A 206 12.71 14.82 -4.82
CA SER A 206 11.96 14.29 -3.68
C SER A 206 11.36 12.93 -4.06
N MET A 207 10.80 12.20 -3.11
CA MET A 207 10.07 10.97 -3.39
C MET A 207 8.78 11.28 -4.16
N ASN A 208 8.40 10.39 -5.07
CA ASN A 208 7.07 10.45 -5.67
C ASN A 208 6.03 9.97 -4.65
N LEU A 209 5.59 10.89 -3.79
CA LEU A 209 4.60 10.67 -2.74
C LEU A 209 3.64 11.85 -2.69
N ARG A 210 2.34 11.57 -2.61
CA ARG A 210 1.32 12.62 -2.44
C ARG A 210 1.27 13.13 -1.00
N ALA A 211 2.22 14.00 -0.66
CA ALA A 211 2.26 14.70 0.62
C ALA A 211 1.62 16.09 0.56
N ASP A 212 1.70 16.76 -0.60
CA ASP A 212 1.19 18.12 -0.80
C ASP A 212 0.87 18.39 -2.29
N HIS A 213 0.80 19.67 -2.66
CA HIS A 213 0.50 20.15 -4.01
C HIS A 213 1.65 19.96 -5.02
N THR A 214 2.81 19.47 -4.58
CA THR A 214 3.98 19.24 -5.45
C THR A 214 4.00 17.84 -6.07
N PHE A 215 3.07 16.96 -5.71
CA PHE A 215 3.00 15.59 -6.25
C PHE A 215 2.94 15.59 -7.78
N VAL A 216 3.86 14.83 -8.40
CA VAL A 216 3.94 14.68 -9.85
C VAL A 216 3.05 13.53 -10.32
N GLU A 217 2.13 13.86 -11.22
CA GLU A 217 1.25 12.92 -11.93
C GLU A 217 1.79 12.76 -13.34
N ASP A 218 2.64 11.74 -13.56
CA ASP A 218 3.18 11.47 -14.89
C ASP A 218 2.16 10.80 -15.83
N GLU A 219 2.55 10.61 -17.09
CA GLU A 219 1.71 9.97 -18.10
C GLU A 219 1.26 8.55 -17.68
N GLY A 220 2.12 7.81 -16.96
CA GLY A 220 1.80 6.47 -16.47
C GLY A 220 0.69 6.49 -15.41
N TRP A 221 0.74 7.49 -14.52
CA TRP A 221 -0.29 7.72 -13.51
C TRP A 221 -1.65 8.05 -14.15
N HIS A 222 -1.67 8.97 -15.13
CA HIS A 222 -2.91 9.32 -15.84
C HIS A 222 -3.49 8.12 -16.61
N LYS A 223 -2.65 7.34 -17.31
CA LYS A 223 -3.08 6.11 -17.97
C LYS A 223 -3.64 5.08 -16.98
N ALA A 224 -3.09 4.97 -15.77
CA ALA A 224 -3.63 4.08 -14.74
C ALA A 224 -5.01 4.55 -14.24
N SER A 225 -5.16 5.86 -14.05
CA SER A 225 -6.44 6.49 -13.71
C SER A 225 -7.52 6.25 -14.77
N GLU A 226 -7.16 6.42 -16.06
CA GLU A 226 -8.06 6.14 -17.19
C GLU A 226 -8.48 4.67 -17.23
N ARG A 227 -7.55 3.73 -17.05
CA ARG A 227 -7.87 2.30 -17.01
C ARG A 227 -8.81 1.96 -15.84
N TYR A 228 -8.62 2.58 -14.69
CA TYR A 228 -9.52 2.40 -13.55
C TYR A 228 -10.93 2.93 -13.86
N ALA A 229 -11.03 4.15 -14.40
CA ALA A 229 -12.30 4.75 -14.77
C ALA A 229 -13.04 3.91 -15.83
N GLU A 230 -12.32 3.42 -16.85
CA GLU A 230 -12.86 2.55 -17.88
C GLU A 230 -13.29 1.18 -17.34
N PHE A 231 -12.53 0.62 -16.39
CA PHE A 231 -12.93 -0.61 -15.70
C PHE A 231 -14.25 -0.41 -14.97
N LEU A 232 -14.41 0.67 -14.19
CA LEU A 232 -15.66 0.95 -13.49
C LEU A 232 -16.83 1.12 -14.47
N ARG A 233 -16.64 1.90 -15.53
CA ARG A 233 -17.68 2.18 -16.54
C ARG A 233 -18.22 0.91 -17.19
N ARG A 234 -17.34 -0.04 -17.54
CA ARG A 234 -17.73 -1.31 -18.17
C ARG A 234 -18.49 -2.26 -17.23
N HIS A 235 -18.33 -2.09 -15.91
CA HIS A 235 -18.85 -3.02 -14.91
C HIS A 235 -20.02 -2.47 -14.07
N GLN A 236 -20.51 -1.26 -14.37
CA GLN A 236 -21.58 -0.62 -13.58
C GLN A 236 -22.90 -1.43 -13.51
N ASN A 237 -23.17 -2.26 -14.51
CA ASN A 237 -24.42 -3.01 -14.65
C ASN A 237 -24.25 -4.53 -14.53
N VAL A 238 -23.16 -4.99 -13.91
CA VAL A 238 -22.93 -6.43 -13.63
C VAL A 238 -22.73 -6.65 -12.13
N LYS A 239 -22.58 -7.90 -11.68
CA LYS A 239 -22.29 -8.18 -10.28
C LYS A 239 -20.84 -7.83 -9.99
N VAL A 240 -20.65 -6.88 -9.07
CA VAL A 240 -19.31 -6.39 -8.71
C VAL A 240 -19.10 -6.51 -7.20
N LEU A 241 -17.96 -7.07 -6.83
CA LEU A 241 -17.48 -7.08 -5.46
C LEU A 241 -16.47 -5.94 -5.27
N PHE A 242 -16.81 -4.97 -4.43
CA PHE A 242 -15.88 -3.97 -3.92
C PHE A 242 -15.20 -4.51 -2.66
N LEU A 243 -13.97 -5.00 -2.81
CA LEU A 243 -13.17 -5.57 -1.74
C LEU A 243 -12.25 -4.50 -1.14
N GLU A 244 -12.63 -3.96 0.02
CA GLU A 244 -11.79 -3.10 0.84
C GLU A 244 -10.85 -3.93 1.71
N ALA A 245 -9.56 -3.91 1.36
CA ALA A 245 -8.48 -4.65 1.98
C ALA A 245 -7.67 -3.76 2.93
N ALA A 246 -8.03 -3.79 4.22
CA ALA A 246 -7.31 -3.17 5.33
C ALA A 246 -6.97 -1.68 5.11
N VAL A 247 -7.99 -0.92 4.71
CA VAL A 247 -7.90 0.53 4.45
C VAL A 247 -8.28 1.29 5.72
N GLY A 248 -7.42 2.21 6.17
CA GLY A 248 -7.70 3.11 7.30
C GLY A 248 -8.40 4.42 6.90
N PHE A 249 -8.45 5.39 7.82
CA PHE A 249 -9.13 6.68 7.62
C PHE A 249 -8.22 7.87 7.30
N ASN A 250 -6.95 7.66 6.93
CA ASN A 250 -6.05 8.76 6.54
C ASN A 250 -6.48 9.42 5.22
N THR A 251 -6.88 8.63 4.22
CA THR A 251 -7.33 9.12 2.90
C THR A 251 -8.59 8.38 2.43
N PRO A 252 -9.69 8.46 3.21
CA PRO A 252 -10.86 7.61 3.03
C PRO A 252 -11.64 7.93 1.75
N SER A 253 -11.46 9.12 1.17
CA SER A 253 -12.11 9.52 -0.08
C SER A 253 -11.70 8.68 -1.28
N ILE A 254 -10.48 8.11 -1.28
CA ILE A 254 -9.94 7.35 -2.41
C ILE A 254 -10.62 5.99 -2.52
N VAL A 255 -10.64 5.22 -1.42
CA VAL A 255 -11.19 3.86 -1.41
C VAL A 255 -12.52 3.80 -0.66
N LYS A 256 -12.54 4.01 0.67
CA LYS A 256 -13.72 3.80 1.52
C LYS A 256 -14.97 4.47 0.97
N TYR A 257 -14.94 5.81 0.85
CA TYR A 257 -16.12 6.57 0.46
C TYR A 257 -16.50 6.35 -1.00
N SER A 258 -15.50 6.13 -1.87
CA SER A 258 -15.75 5.77 -3.27
C SER A 258 -16.49 4.44 -3.38
N PHE A 259 -16.03 3.41 -2.67
CA PHE A 259 -16.63 2.07 -2.66
C PHE A 259 -18.01 2.09 -2.01
N TRP A 260 -18.20 2.85 -0.93
CA TRP A 260 -19.52 3.00 -0.30
C TRP A 260 -20.52 3.64 -1.24
N ARG A 261 -20.13 4.73 -1.93
CA ARG A 261 -20.98 5.40 -2.91
C ARG A 261 -21.35 4.46 -4.05
N MET A 262 -20.37 3.78 -4.66
CA MET A 262 -20.63 2.86 -5.76
C MET A 262 -21.50 1.68 -5.31
N THR A 263 -21.28 1.12 -4.12
CA THR A 263 -22.11 0.02 -3.59
C THR A 263 -23.56 0.46 -3.34
N HIS A 264 -23.75 1.70 -2.88
CA HIS A 264 -25.07 2.28 -2.70
C HIS A 264 -25.80 2.42 -4.05
N GLU A 265 -25.13 3.00 -5.05
CA GLU A 265 -25.70 3.33 -6.36
C GLU A 265 -25.88 2.10 -7.27
N TRP A 266 -24.93 1.16 -7.27
CA TRP A 266 -24.91 0.04 -8.20
C TRP A 266 -25.80 -1.09 -7.68
N LYS A 267 -26.79 -1.48 -8.48
CA LYS A 267 -27.87 -2.39 -8.05
C LYS A 267 -27.34 -3.72 -7.51
N ASP A 268 -26.44 -4.35 -8.25
CA ASP A 268 -25.92 -5.70 -7.99
C ASP A 268 -24.50 -5.70 -7.38
N ALA A 269 -24.09 -4.58 -6.77
CA ALA A 269 -22.81 -4.48 -6.07
C ALA A 269 -22.86 -5.06 -4.65
N VAL A 270 -21.75 -5.66 -4.23
CA VAL A 270 -21.49 -6.11 -2.86
C VAL A 270 -20.24 -5.41 -2.35
N TYR A 271 -20.25 -4.98 -1.10
CA TYR A 271 -19.08 -4.40 -0.43
C TYR A 271 -18.54 -5.40 0.60
N ALA A 272 -17.23 -5.64 0.58
CA ALA A 272 -16.55 -6.44 1.60
C ALA A 272 -15.46 -5.61 2.26
N CYS A 273 -15.49 -5.50 3.59
CA CYS A 273 -14.48 -4.80 4.39
C CYS A 273 -13.73 -5.81 5.26
N LEU A 274 -12.45 -5.99 4.96
CA LEU A 274 -11.54 -6.85 5.71
C LEU A 274 -10.56 -5.96 6.47
N ASN A 275 -10.80 -5.71 7.75
CA ASN A 275 -9.98 -4.75 8.48
C ASN A 275 -9.95 -5.02 9.99
N TYR A 276 -8.78 -4.88 10.61
CA TYR A 276 -8.58 -5.10 12.04
C TYR A 276 -8.98 -3.86 12.84
N GLY A 277 -9.99 -3.97 13.69
CA GLY A 277 -10.52 -2.89 14.53
C GLY A 277 -11.42 -1.90 13.80
N GLU A 278 -11.49 -1.95 12.46
CA GLU A 278 -12.20 -0.98 11.62
C GLU A 278 -13.04 -1.64 10.51
N ALA A 279 -13.43 -2.91 10.67
CA ALA A 279 -14.36 -3.56 9.75
C ALA A 279 -15.75 -2.95 9.87
N TYR A 280 -16.15 -2.13 8.89
CA TYR A 280 -17.38 -1.35 8.97
C TYR A 280 -17.98 -1.04 7.60
N ALA A 281 -19.31 -0.90 7.59
CA ALA A 281 -20.09 -0.37 6.48
C ALA A 281 -21.19 0.58 7.01
N PRO A 282 -21.49 1.68 6.31
CA PRO A 282 -22.59 2.57 6.69
C PRO A 282 -23.96 1.91 6.49
N ASP A 283 -24.96 2.41 7.21
CA ASP A 283 -26.30 1.81 7.29
C ASP A 283 -26.97 1.69 5.92
N GLU A 284 -26.73 2.64 5.03
CA GLU A 284 -27.28 2.70 3.67
C GLU A 284 -26.84 1.52 2.79
N ILE A 285 -25.67 0.92 3.06
CA ILE A 285 -25.16 -0.24 2.31
C ILE A 285 -25.09 -1.51 3.15
N LYS A 286 -25.54 -1.48 4.41
CA LYS A 286 -25.39 -2.58 5.36
C LYS A 286 -25.92 -3.92 4.84
N LYS A 287 -27.04 -3.91 4.10
CA LYS A 287 -27.63 -5.10 3.47
C LYS A 287 -26.78 -5.67 2.33
N LYS A 288 -25.97 -4.84 1.67
CA LYS A 288 -25.03 -5.20 0.60
C LYS A 288 -23.61 -5.46 1.12
N SER A 289 -23.41 -5.48 2.44
CA SER A 289 -22.07 -5.47 3.04
C SER A 289 -21.70 -6.77 3.75
N ILE A 290 -20.40 -7.08 3.71
CA ILE A 290 -19.74 -8.16 4.43
C ILE A 290 -18.53 -7.56 5.15
N CYS A 291 -18.63 -7.34 6.45
CA CYS A 291 -17.54 -6.85 7.29
C CYS A 291 -16.94 -8.01 8.08
N ILE A 292 -15.62 -8.15 8.06
CA ILE A 292 -14.87 -9.17 8.80
C ILE A 292 -13.75 -8.46 9.55
N ASN A 293 -13.87 -8.46 10.88
CA ASN A 293 -12.92 -7.84 11.78
C ASN A 293 -11.77 -8.81 12.08
N GLY A 294 -10.57 -8.49 11.61
CA GLY A 294 -9.40 -9.35 11.83
C GLY A 294 -8.18 -8.94 11.02
N ASP A 295 -7.06 -9.58 11.31
CA ASP A 295 -5.87 -9.49 10.45
C ASP A 295 -6.21 -10.06 9.06
N ILE A 296 -5.96 -9.26 8.01
CA ILE A 296 -6.34 -9.63 6.65
C ILE A 296 -5.55 -10.84 6.13
N GLY A 297 -4.31 -11.02 6.55
CA GLY A 297 -3.51 -12.19 6.22
C GLY A 297 -4.14 -13.49 6.72
N GLU A 298 -4.63 -13.49 7.96
CA GLU A 298 -5.39 -14.62 8.54
C GLU A 298 -6.73 -14.82 7.82
N ILE A 299 -7.46 -13.75 7.51
CA ILE A 299 -8.73 -13.84 6.77
C ILE A 299 -8.50 -14.49 5.39
N LEU A 300 -7.49 -14.06 4.65
CA LEU A 300 -7.12 -14.61 3.35
C LEU A 300 -6.68 -16.08 3.47
N TYR A 301 -5.92 -16.42 4.51
CA TYR A 301 -5.54 -17.80 4.80
C TYR A 301 -6.78 -18.69 4.97
N ARG A 302 -7.78 -18.25 5.75
CA ARG A 302 -9.03 -18.99 5.95
C ARG A 302 -9.84 -19.12 4.65
N LEU A 303 -9.92 -18.06 3.85
CA LEU A 303 -10.66 -18.10 2.57
C LEU A 303 -10.12 -19.17 1.61
N LEU A 304 -8.79 -19.29 1.52
CA LEU A 304 -8.12 -20.27 0.65
C LEU A 304 -8.16 -21.70 1.21
N ASN A 305 -8.04 -21.89 2.53
CA ASN A 305 -7.90 -23.23 3.12
C ASN A 305 -9.22 -23.92 3.51
N SER A 306 -10.34 -23.21 3.59
CA SER A 306 -11.63 -23.87 3.81
C SER A 306 -12.13 -24.68 2.60
N GLN A 307 -11.37 -24.76 1.49
CA GLN A 307 -11.67 -25.68 0.39
C GLN A 307 -11.52 -27.17 0.79
N ASN A 308 -10.88 -27.48 1.93
CA ASN A 308 -10.58 -28.85 2.36
C ASN A 308 -11.52 -29.44 3.41
N ILE A 309 -12.67 -28.82 3.69
CA ILE A 309 -13.69 -29.41 4.58
C ILE A 309 -14.95 -29.72 3.77
N THR A 310 -14.86 -30.73 2.90
CA THR A 310 -16.06 -31.51 2.53
C THR A 310 -16.43 -32.35 3.75
N PRO A 311 -17.68 -32.29 4.27
CA PRO A 311 -18.14 -33.30 5.21
C PRO A 311 -18.17 -34.62 4.46
N GLU A 312 -17.36 -35.59 4.88
CA GLU A 312 -17.60 -36.99 4.49
C GLU A 312 -19.04 -37.35 4.89
N LYS A 313 -19.79 -37.82 3.90
CA LYS A 313 -21.13 -38.40 4.08
C LYS A 313 -21.01 -39.81 4.61
#